data_AF-A0A554VKW3-F1
#
_entry.id   AF-A0A554VKW3-F1
#
_cell.length_a   1.000
_cell.length_b   1.000
_cell.length_c   1.000
_cell.angle_alpha   90.00
_cell.angle_beta   90.00
_cell.angle_gamma   90.00
#
_symmetry.space_group_name_H-M   'P 1'
#
loop_
_entity.id
_entity.type
_entity.pdbx_description
1 polymer ?
#
loop_
_entity_poly.entity_id
_entity_poly.type
_entity_poly.pdbx_seq_one_letter_code
_entity_poly.pdbx_strand_id
1 'polypeptide(L)'
;MPRIIPLLFLICTIGCARSVEPTVEHINTIFASKDFTFQFNRLDGRQESLSFRNDYLVYKSDKPTFRREVSYDEVLLINDFIQKIVNLHSHTLDPETSSHYVIKNTAYKVIIVPEQEDLYFDALIKTLRLDKVK
;
A
#
# COMPACT_ATOMS: atom_id res chain seq x y z
N MET A 1 -44.80 -14.77 13.46
CA MET A 1 -43.47 -15.42 13.49
C MET A 1 -42.51 -14.62 12.61
N PRO A 2 -41.25 -14.44 13.05
CA PRO A 2 -40.61 -13.14 13.09
C PRO A 2 -40.03 -12.69 11.75
N ARG A 3 -40.28 -11.43 11.41
CA ARG A 3 -39.64 -10.68 10.33
C ARG A 3 -38.22 -10.28 10.78
N ILE A 4 -37.23 -11.15 10.61
CA ILE A 4 -35.81 -10.87 10.95
C ILE A 4 -34.98 -10.52 9.69
N ILE A 5 -35.60 -9.87 8.69
CA ILE A 5 -34.95 -9.66 7.39
C ILE A 5 -34.20 -8.31 7.25
N PRO A 6 -34.43 -7.21 8.02
CA PRO A 6 -33.72 -5.97 7.71
C PRO A 6 -32.32 -5.88 8.35
N LEU A 7 -31.93 -6.78 9.26
CA LEU A 7 -30.66 -6.63 9.99
C LEU A 7 -29.42 -7.03 9.16
N LEU A 8 -29.57 -7.84 8.12
CA LEU A 8 -28.43 -8.33 7.32
C LEU A 8 -27.82 -7.26 6.39
N PHE A 9 -28.57 -6.21 6.02
CA PHE A 9 -28.08 -5.14 5.17
C PHE A 9 -27.21 -4.10 5.91
N LEU A 10 -27.28 -4.04 7.24
CA LEU A 10 -26.51 -3.06 8.03
C LEU A 10 -25.06 -3.51 8.28
N ILE A 11 -24.77 -4.81 8.19
CA ILE A 11 -23.45 -5.38 8.53
C ILE A 11 -22.48 -5.31 7.32
N CYS A 12 -23.00 -5.13 6.10
CA CYS A 12 -22.18 -5.14 4.88
C CYS A 12 -21.41 -3.84 4.60
N THR A 13 -21.57 -2.77 5.39
CA THR A 13 -20.92 -1.47 5.12
C THR A 13 -19.63 -1.22 5.91
N ILE A 14 -19.22 -2.15 6.78
CA ILE A 14 -18.09 -1.95 7.73
C ILE A 14 -16.75 -2.52 7.18
N GLY A 15 -16.70 -2.95 5.90
CA GLY A 15 -15.54 -3.63 5.32
C GLY A 15 -14.44 -2.75 4.71
N CYS A 16 -14.58 -1.41 4.72
CA CYS A 16 -13.56 -0.51 4.18
C CYS A 16 -12.56 -0.11 5.26
N ALA A 17 -11.27 -0.36 5.03
CA ALA A 17 -10.20 0.09 5.91
C ALA A 17 -10.30 1.61 6.15
N ARG A 18 -10.17 2.02 7.42
CA ARG A 18 -10.32 3.42 7.83
C ARG A 18 -9.17 4.26 7.27
N SER A 19 -9.50 5.34 6.55
CA SER A 19 -8.49 6.31 6.12
C SER A 19 -7.96 7.09 7.32
N VAL A 20 -6.65 7.21 7.43
CA VAL A 20 -5.94 7.97 8.48
C VAL A 20 -4.83 8.79 7.85
N GLU A 21 -4.44 9.88 8.51
CA GLU A 21 -3.38 10.79 8.05
C GLU A 21 -2.03 10.08 7.90
N PRO A 22 -1.18 10.48 6.94
CA PRO A 22 0.14 9.90 6.69
C PRO A 22 1.19 10.33 7.72
N THR A 23 0.94 10.02 9.00
CA THR A 23 1.93 10.21 10.07
C THR A 23 2.70 8.92 10.33
N VAL A 24 3.89 9.06 10.93
CA VAL A 24 4.74 7.93 11.31
C VAL A 24 3.99 6.97 12.26
N GLU A 25 3.20 7.49 13.19
CA GLU A 25 2.44 6.70 14.16
C GLU A 25 1.37 5.83 13.49
N HIS A 26 0.63 6.39 12.53
CA HIS A 26 -0.39 5.65 11.79
C HIS A 26 0.22 4.58 10.89
N ILE A 27 1.34 4.88 10.25
CA ILE A 27 2.05 3.91 9.40
C ILE A 27 2.64 2.77 10.24
N ASN A 28 3.24 3.08 11.39
CA ASN A 28 3.72 2.07 12.33
C ASN A 28 2.57 1.18 12.85
N THR A 29 1.38 1.74 13.02
CA THR A 29 0.17 0.98 13.38
C THR A 29 -0.20 -0.01 12.27
N ILE A 30 -0.05 0.38 11.01
CA ILE A 30 -0.25 -0.53 9.87
C ILE A 30 0.82 -1.63 9.87
N PHE A 31 2.09 -1.29 10.06
CA PHE A 31 3.20 -2.25 10.04
C PHE A 31 3.15 -3.25 11.21
N ALA A 32 2.59 -2.86 12.35
CA ALA A 32 2.43 -3.74 13.51
C ALA A 32 1.60 -5.00 13.19
N SER A 33 0.74 -4.99 12.16
CA SER A 33 0.01 -6.19 11.75
C SER A 33 0.87 -7.26 11.10
N LYS A 34 2.06 -6.90 10.58
CA LYS A 34 2.91 -7.75 9.70
C LYS A 34 2.17 -8.31 8.47
N ASP A 35 0.96 -7.84 8.21
CA ASP A 35 0.15 -8.09 7.02
C ASP A 35 -0.34 -6.73 6.52
N PHE A 36 0.39 -6.20 5.55
CA PHE A 36 0.07 -4.92 4.93
C PHE A 36 0.40 -4.93 3.44
N THR A 37 -0.15 -3.97 2.73
CA THR A 37 0.09 -3.75 1.31
C THR A 37 0.56 -2.33 1.10
N PHE A 38 1.66 -2.20 0.38
CA PHE A 38 2.16 -0.97 -0.17
C PHE A 38 1.82 -0.93 -1.66
N GLN A 39 0.96 -0.01 -2.07
CA GLN A 39 0.42 0.08 -3.42
C GLN A 39 0.82 1.43 -4.02
N PHE A 40 1.17 1.41 -5.30
CA PHE A 40 1.44 2.60 -6.10
C PHE A 40 0.37 2.74 -7.18
N ASN A 41 -0.27 3.91 -7.21
CA ASN A 41 -1.27 4.29 -8.20
C ASN A 41 -0.66 5.38 -9.08
N ARG A 42 -0.47 5.07 -10.35
CA ARG A 42 0.03 6.04 -11.33
C ARG A 42 -1.11 6.86 -11.90
N LEU A 43 -0.81 8.10 -12.30
CA LEU A 43 -1.78 8.97 -12.98
C LEU A 43 -2.32 8.37 -14.28
N ASP A 44 -1.56 7.51 -14.95
CA ASP A 44 -1.99 6.78 -16.15
C ASP A 44 -2.93 5.60 -15.88
N GLY A 45 -3.31 5.38 -14.61
CA GLY A 45 -4.21 4.32 -14.17
C GLY A 45 -3.54 2.97 -13.91
N ARG A 46 -2.23 2.83 -14.17
CA ARG A 46 -1.50 1.61 -13.80
C ARG A 46 -1.37 1.51 -12.29
N GLN A 47 -1.50 0.29 -11.79
CA GLN A 47 -1.41 -0.02 -10.38
C GLN A 47 -0.45 -1.16 -10.14
N GLU A 48 0.48 -0.96 -9.21
CA GLU A 48 1.44 -1.96 -8.78
C GLU A 48 1.40 -2.06 -7.25
N SER A 49 1.70 -3.22 -6.68
CA SER A 49 1.69 -3.37 -5.21
C SER A 49 2.66 -4.43 -4.69
N LEU A 50 3.18 -4.17 -3.51
CA LEU A 50 3.97 -5.06 -2.67
C LEU A 50 3.15 -5.38 -1.42
N SER A 51 2.70 -6.63 -1.27
CA SER A 51 2.07 -7.10 -0.03
C SER A 51 3.05 -7.93 0.79
N PHE A 52 3.08 -7.70 2.09
CA PHE A 52 3.94 -8.40 3.04
C PHE A 52 3.07 -9.29 3.89
N ARG A 53 3.33 -10.61 3.90
CA ARG A 53 2.56 -11.59 4.70
C ARG A 53 3.47 -12.71 5.15
N ASN A 54 3.60 -12.92 6.46
CA ASN A 54 4.36 -14.04 7.04
C ASN A 54 5.74 -14.22 6.39
N ASP A 55 6.54 -13.15 6.34
CA ASP A 55 7.89 -13.11 5.75
C ASP A 55 7.96 -13.32 4.22
N TYR A 56 6.81 -13.31 3.53
CA TYR A 56 6.75 -13.26 2.07
C TYR A 56 6.46 -11.84 1.57
N LEU A 57 7.15 -11.47 0.50
CA LEU A 57 6.78 -10.37 -0.38
C LEU A 57 5.99 -10.92 -1.56
N VAL A 58 4.83 -10.32 -1.81
CA VAL A 58 3.94 -10.60 -2.94
C VAL A 58 3.89 -9.37 -3.81
N TYR A 59 4.42 -9.46 -5.02
CA TYR A 59 4.39 -8.40 -6.01
C TYR A 59 3.26 -8.63 -7.00
N LYS A 60 2.39 -7.62 -7.17
CA LYS A 60 1.32 -7.61 -8.16
C LYS A 60 1.52 -6.44 -9.11
N SER A 61 1.44 -6.72 -10.40
CA SER A 61 1.51 -5.78 -11.52
C SER A 61 0.53 -6.22 -12.61
N ASP A 62 0.72 -5.76 -13.84
CA ASP A 62 0.06 -6.25 -15.04
C ASP A 62 0.52 -7.67 -15.43
N LYS A 63 1.65 -8.13 -14.90
CA LYS A 63 2.18 -9.50 -15.04
C LYS A 63 1.60 -10.45 -13.99
N PRO A 64 1.79 -11.78 -14.14
CA PRO A 64 1.42 -12.74 -13.11
C PRO A 64 1.97 -12.37 -11.72
N THR A 65 1.18 -12.63 -10.68
CA THR A 65 1.57 -12.34 -9.31
C THR A 65 2.82 -13.13 -8.94
N PHE A 66 3.83 -12.43 -8.44
CA PHE A 66 5.09 -13.02 -8.00
C PHE A 66 5.16 -13.06 -6.48
N ARG A 67 5.65 -14.16 -5.93
CA ARG A 67 5.78 -14.35 -4.49
C ARG A 67 7.12 -14.98 -4.17
N ARG A 68 7.81 -14.41 -3.18
CA ARG A 68 9.04 -14.99 -2.62
C ARG A 68 9.22 -14.55 -1.17
N GLU A 69 10.12 -15.22 -0.47
CA GLU A 69 10.57 -14.77 0.84
C GLU A 69 11.29 -13.42 0.70
N VAL A 70 11.09 -12.54 1.68
CA VAL A 70 11.76 -11.25 1.76
C VAL A 70 12.94 -11.35 2.71
N SER A 71 14.10 -10.84 2.30
CA SER A 71 15.26 -10.79 3.19
C SER A 71 15.16 -9.61 4.17
N TYR A 72 15.91 -9.69 5.27
CA TYR A 72 15.99 -8.59 6.22
C TYR A 72 16.48 -7.28 5.58
N ASP A 73 17.51 -7.34 4.73
CA ASP A 73 18.04 -6.16 4.03
C ASP A 73 17.00 -5.52 3.11
N GLU A 74 16.15 -6.33 2.46
CA GLU A 74 15.07 -5.83 1.63
C GLU A 74 13.96 -5.18 2.46
N VAL A 75 13.65 -5.72 3.64
CA VAL A 75 12.73 -5.09 4.59
C VAL A 75 13.25 -3.72 5.01
N LEU A 76 14.54 -3.60 5.36
CA LEU A 76 15.16 -2.32 5.70
C LEU A 76 15.09 -1.35 4.52
N LEU A 77 15.41 -1.80 3.31
CA LEU A 77 15.36 -0.98 2.11
C LEU A 77 13.95 -0.45 1.81
N ILE A 78 12.93 -1.30 1.94
CA ILE A 78 11.53 -0.92 1.75
C ILE A 78 11.08 0.06 2.84
N ASN A 79 11.50 -0.16 4.09
CA ASN A 79 11.19 0.74 5.20
C ASN A 79 11.80 2.13 4.98
N ASP A 80 13.08 2.20 4.58
CA ASP A 80 13.74 3.47 4.25
C ASP A 80 13.07 4.17 3.07
N PHE A 81 12.63 3.41 2.07
CA PHE A 81 11.84 3.94 0.95
C PHE A 81 10.54 4.57 1.44
N ILE A 82 9.77 3.85 2.25
CA ILE A 82 8.49 4.32 2.77
C ILE A 82 8.68 5.57 3.63
N GLN A 83 9.71 5.63 4.48
CA GLN A 83 9.99 6.83 5.26
C GLN A 83 10.28 8.05 4.37
N LYS A 84 11.01 7.87 3.27
CA LYS A 84 11.30 8.97 2.34
C LYS A 84 10.03 9.52 1.68
N ILE A 85 9.17 8.67 1.14
CA ILE A 85 7.94 9.12 0.47
C ILE A 85 6.97 9.79 1.45
N VAL A 86 6.92 9.32 2.71
CA VAL A 86 6.09 9.93 3.76
C VAL A 86 6.57 11.35 4.05
N ASN A 87 7.88 11.55 4.13
CA ASN A 87 8.47 12.87 4.35
C ASN A 87 8.30 13.82 3.15
N LEU A 88 8.04 13.28 1.96
CA LEU A 88 7.77 14.02 0.72
C LEU A 88 6.28 14.22 0.47
N HIS A 89 5.41 13.82 1.41
CA HIS A 89 3.98 14.00 1.29
C HIS A 89 3.60 15.47 1.15
N SER A 90 2.92 15.80 0.06
CA SER A 90 2.33 17.09 -0.22
C SER A 90 0.97 17.23 0.46
N HIS A 91 0.77 18.37 1.13
CA HIS A 91 -0.54 18.77 1.66
C HIS A 91 -1.40 19.54 0.65
N THR A 92 -0.90 19.80 -0.56
CA THR A 92 -1.58 20.61 -1.57
C THR A 92 -2.02 19.81 -2.80
N LEU A 93 -1.39 18.66 -3.07
CA LEU A 93 -1.73 17.79 -4.19
C LEU A 93 -2.88 16.85 -3.85
N ASP A 94 -3.77 16.62 -4.83
CA ASP A 94 -4.94 15.75 -4.70
C ASP A 94 -4.63 14.34 -5.26
N PRO A 95 -4.87 13.25 -4.50
CA PRO A 95 -4.63 11.88 -4.96
C PRO A 95 -5.46 11.46 -6.17
N GLU A 96 -6.61 12.10 -6.44
CA GLU A 96 -7.44 11.82 -7.61
C GLU A 96 -6.85 12.40 -8.91
N THR A 97 -5.92 13.34 -8.79
CA THR A 97 -5.29 14.03 -9.94
C THR A 97 -3.79 13.81 -10.03
N SER A 98 -3.22 13.04 -9.09
CA SER A 98 -1.78 12.83 -8.96
C SER A 98 -1.48 11.36 -8.73
N SER A 99 -0.32 10.91 -9.21
CA SER A 99 0.25 9.64 -8.75
C SER A 99 0.39 9.65 -7.24
N HIS A 100 0.06 8.55 -6.58
CA HIS A 100 0.05 8.47 -5.13
C HIS A 100 0.29 7.05 -4.65
N TYR A 101 0.70 6.95 -3.39
CA TYR A 101 0.92 5.69 -2.71
C TYR A 101 -0.18 5.42 -1.70
N VAL A 102 -0.41 4.14 -1.47
CA VAL A 102 -1.36 3.65 -0.47
C VAL A 102 -0.67 2.59 0.38
N ILE A 103 -0.55 2.86 1.67
CA ILE A 103 -0.16 1.85 2.66
C ILE A 103 -1.44 1.41 3.38
N LYS A 104 -1.75 0.12 3.38
CA LYS A 104 -2.98 -0.38 4.00
C LYS A 104 -2.83 -1.75 4.63
N ASN A 105 -3.58 -1.99 5.70
CA ASN A 105 -3.91 -3.33 6.19
C ASN A 105 -5.44 -3.51 6.22
N THR A 106 -5.93 -4.49 6.97
CA THR A 106 -7.37 -4.75 7.12
C THR A 106 -8.12 -3.64 7.85
N ALA A 107 -7.45 -2.87 8.71
CA ALA A 107 -8.09 -1.88 9.58
C ALA A 107 -7.87 -0.44 9.11
N TYR A 108 -6.69 -0.12 8.57
CA TYR A 108 -6.27 1.24 8.27
C TYR A 108 -5.71 1.36 6.85
N LYS A 109 -5.89 2.55 6.28
CA LYS A 109 -5.34 2.99 5.00
C LYS A 109 -4.73 4.38 5.17
N VAL A 110 -3.52 4.56 4.68
CA VAL A 110 -2.81 5.83 4.56
C VAL A 110 -2.60 6.11 3.08
N ILE A 111 -2.86 7.34 2.65
CA ILE A 111 -2.60 7.82 1.29
C ILE A 111 -1.46 8.83 1.37
N ILE A 112 -0.45 8.65 0.53
CA ILE A 112 0.70 9.56 0.43
C ILE A 112 0.71 10.09 -0.99
N VAL A 113 0.37 11.36 -1.13
CA VAL A 113 0.54 12.09 -2.40
C VAL A 113 1.83 12.87 -2.30
N PRO A 114 2.82 12.58 -3.11
CA PRO A 114 4.12 13.20 -2.97
C PRO A 114 4.39 14.32 -3.96
N GLU A 115 5.33 15.19 -3.63
CA GLU A 115 5.67 16.33 -4.49
C GLU A 115 6.46 15.96 -5.76
N GLN A 116 7.13 14.80 -5.84
CA GLN A 116 8.00 14.42 -6.98
C GLN A 116 8.26 12.90 -7.11
N GLU A 117 7.43 12.02 -7.71
CA GLU A 117 7.63 10.59 -7.35
C GLU A 117 7.43 9.41 -8.31
N ASP A 118 7.08 9.58 -9.59
CA ASP A 118 6.93 8.38 -10.43
C ASP A 118 8.22 7.55 -10.55
N LEU A 119 9.39 8.19 -10.50
CA LEU A 119 10.69 7.54 -10.66
C LEU A 119 11.13 6.70 -9.46
N TYR A 120 10.66 7.03 -8.24
CA TYR A 120 11.15 6.38 -7.03
C TYR A 120 10.61 4.96 -6.91
N PHE A 121 9.33 4.74 -7.22
CA PHE A 121 8.77 3.40 -7.22
C PHE A 121 9.46 2.49 -8.24
N ASP A 122 9.71 2.99 -9.45
CA ASP A 122 10.44 2.24 -10.48
C ASP A 122 11.85 1.83 -10.01
N ALA A 123 12.53 2.71 -9.27
CA ALA A 123 13.81 2.41 -8.65
C ALA A 123 13.69 1.31 -7.58
N LEU A 124 12.64 1.34 -6.74
CA LEU A 124 12.37 0.30 -5.74
C LEU A 124 12.18 -1.07 -6.40
N ILE A 125 11.31 -1.15 -7.42
CA ILE A 125 11.01 -2.39 -8.14
C ILE A 125 12.26 -2.98 -8.79
N LYS A 126 13.08 -2.15 -9.44
CA LYS A 126 14.37 -2.58 -10.02
C LYS A 126 15.36 -3.03 -8.95
N THR A 127 15.42 -2.34 -7.82
CA THR A 127 16.34 -2.68 -6.72
C THR A 127 15.97 -4.01 -6.08
N LEU A 128 14.67 -4.30 -5.95
CA LEU A 128 14.14 -5.60 -5.49
C LEU A 128 14.17 -6.69 -6.58
N ARG A 129 14.67 -6.36 -7.78
CA ARG A 129 14.75 -7.24 -8.97
C ARG A 129 13.40 -7.80 -9.43
N LEU A 130 12.32 -7.06 -9.18
CA LEU A 130 10.95 -7.46 -9.48
C LEU A 130 10.56 -7.14 -10.94
N ASP A 131 11.29 -6.24 -11.61
CA ASP A 131 11.13 -5.88 -13.02
C ASP A 131 11.37 -7.07 -13.98
N LYS A 132 12.23 -8.00 -13.56
CA LYS A 132 12.67 -9.18 -14.34
C LYS A 132 11.72 -10.37 -14.23
N VAL A 133 10.71 -10.29 -13.39
CA VAL A 133 9.68 -11.32 -13.27
C VAL A 133 8.93 -11.42 -14.60
N LYS A 134 8.78 -12.66 -15.09
CA LYS A 134 8.06 -13.01 -16.33
C LYS A 134 6.67 -13.51 -16.00
#